data_AF-A0ABD3Q057-F1
#
_entry.id   AF-A0ABD3Q057-F1
#
_cell.length_a   1.000
_cell.length_b   1.000
_cell.length_c   1.000
_cell.angle_alpha   90.00
_cell.angle_beta   90.00
_cell.angle_gamma   90.00
#
_symmetry.space_group_name_H-M   'P 1'
#
loop_
_entity.id
_entity.type
_entity.pdbx_description
1 polymer ?
#
loop_
_entity_poly.entity_id
_entity_poly.type
_entity_poly.pdbx_seq_one_letter_code
_entity_poly.pdbx_strand_id
1 'polypeptide(L)'
;MLIHRLIAIGSVTFVKSRFTRGVFVIPQRGVHLPSRRYLVSSDDAPIQNQSVTGPIYEMPDSPSVKLFTKQGCTLCYKVKDILESVREEHPHSLYAVDITDDDKEHWFSKYKYDIPVLHIDDVYWTKHRLTVEDAIAGIEESRDGRFDKRQGEPDASRLERKS
;
A
#
# COMPACT_ATOMS: atom_id res chain seq x y z
N MET A 1 14.07 -47.76 25.46
CA MET A 1 14.07 -47.84 23.99
C MET A 1 14.25 -46.42 23.47
N LEU A 2 15.50 -46.05 23.19
CA LEU A 2 15.95 -44.69 22.89
C LEU A 2 16.13 -44.59 21.37
N ILE A 3 15.35 -43.75 20.69
CA ILE A 3 15.44 -43.55 19.24
C ILE A 3 15.95 -42.13 18.98
N HIS A 4 17.26 -41.99 18.81
CA HIS A 4 17.90 -40.77 18.34
C HIS A 4 17.67 -40.62 16.83
N ARG A 5 17.02 -39.55 16.41
CA ARG A 5 16.94 -39.12 15.01
C ARG A 5 18.20 -38.34 14.66
N LEU A 6 19.05 -38.94 13.81
CA LEU A 6 20.19 -38.28 13.18
C LEU A 6 19.70 -37.33 12.07
N ILE A 7 20.13 -36.07 12.12
CA ILE A 7 19.97 -35.08 11.05
C ILE A 7 21.21 -35.15 10.16
N ALA A 8 21.03 -35.50 8.88
CA ALA A 8 22.08 -35.52 7.88
C ALA A 8 22.32 -34.11 7.33
N ILE A 9 23.58 -33.69 7.32
CA ILE A 9 24.06 -32.38 6.88
C ILE A 9 24.46 -32.51 5.40
N GLY A 10 23.75 -31.82 4.50
CA GLY A 10 24.04 -31.82 3.06
C GLY A 10 25.12 -30.79 2.72
N SER A 11 26.25 -31.27 2.17
CA SER A 11 27.34 -30.44 1.64
C SER A 11 26.99 -29.87 0.26
N VAL A 12 27.06 -28.55 0.10
CA VAL A 12 26.93 -27.86 -1.19
C VAL A 12 28.32 -27.74 -1.83
N THR A 13 28.48 -28.30 -3.03
CA THR A 13 29.71 -28.19 -3.83
C THR A 13 29.67 -26.97 -4.74
N PHE A 14 30.64 -26.07 -4.56
CA PHE A 14 30.78 -24.83 -5.31
C PHE A 14 31.60 -25.06 -6.59
N VAL A 15 30.95 -24.99 -7.76
CA VAL A 15 31.61 -25.08 -9.08
C VAL A 15 32.16 -23.72 -9.48
N LYS A 16 33.49 -23.66 -9.66
CA LYS A 16 34.24 -22.44 -9.99
C LYS A 16 34.38 -22.31 -11.52
N SER A 17 33.57 -21.48 -12.16
CA SER A 17 33.69 -21.18 -13.59
C SER A 17 34.82 -20.17 -13.86
N ARG A 18 35.73 -20.51 -14.78
CA ARG A 18 36.84 -19.66 -15.23
C ARG A 18 36.35 -18.74 -16.35
N PHE A 19 36.36 -17.43 -16.11
CA PHE A 19 36.09 -16.42 -17.12
C PHE A 19 37.41 -15.84 -17.65
N THR A 20 37.69 -16.04 -18.94
CA THR A 20 38.87 -15.54 -19.63
C THR A 20 38.69 -14.04 -19.97
N ARG A 21 39.72 -13.24 -19.66
CA ARG A 21 39.77 -11.79 -19.94
C ARG A 21 40.10 -11.55 -21.42
N GLY A 22 39.13 -11.08 -22.20
CA GLY A 22 39.36 -10.43 -23.48
C GLY A 22 39.46 -8.91 -23.30
N VAL A 23 40.53 -8.30 -23.79
CA VAL A 23 40.73 -6.84 -23.81
C VAL A 23 39.96 -6.28 -25.01
N PHE A 24 38.93 -5.46 -24.74
CA PHE A 24 38.18 -4.76 -25.79
C PHE A 24 38.54 -3.27 -25.75
N VAL A 25 39.13 -2.78 -26.83
CA VAL A 25 39.50 -1.37 -27.01
C VAL A 25 38.25 -0.58 -27.41
N ILE A 26 37.90 0.45 -26.63
CA ILE A 26 36.77 1.35 -26.91
C ILE A 26 37.29 2.57 -27.68
N PRO A 27 36.84 2.84 -28.93
CA PRO A 27 37.21 4.06 -29.62
C PRO A 27 36.40 5.25 -29.10
N GLN A 28 37.09 6.31 -28.71
CA GLN A 28 36.46 7.57 -28.30
C GLN A 28 35.92 8.31 -29.53
N ARG A 29 34.59 8.30 -29.71
CA ARG A 29 33.90 9.22 -30.62
C ARG A 29 33.23 10.30 -29.78
N GLY A 30 33.62 11.55 -30.02
CA GLY A 30 33.09 12.72 -29.35
C GLY A 30 31.57 12.83 -29.54
N VAL A 31 30.86 13.03 -28.43
CA VAL A 31 29.41 13.23 -28.43
C VAL A 31 29.17 14.73 -28.56
N HIS A 32 28.86 15.20 -29.76
CA HIS A 32 28.19 16.49 -29.93
C HIS A 32 26.75 16.30 -29.48
N LEU A 33 26.39 16.92 -28.35
CA LEU A 33 25.04 16.86 -27.81
C LEU A 33 24.17 17.89 -28.56
N PRO A 34 23.19 17.49 -29.39
CA PRO A 34 22.27 18.48 -29.95
C PRO A 34 21.39 19.02 -28.82
N SER A 35 21.15 20.33 -28.83
CA SER A 35 20.16 20.97 -27.95
C SER A 35 18.81 20.27 -28.14
N ARG A 36 18.35 19.60 -27.07
CA ARG A 36 17.07 18.93 -27.00
C ARG A 36 15.96 19.98 -27.11
N ARG A 37 15.52 20.28 -28.33
CA ARG A 37 14.20 20.85 -28.54
C ARG A 37 13.20 19.77 -28.11
N TYR A 38 12.56 19.99 -26.96
CA TYR A 38 11.37 19.24 -26.59
C TYR A 38 10.31 19.52 -27.67
N LEU A 39 10.07 18.52 -28.52
CA LEU A 39 8.88 18.48 -29.35
C LEU A 39 7.73 18.09 -28.42
N VAL A 40 6.91 19.07 -28.07
CA VAL A 40 5.62 18.87 -27.39
C VAL A 40 4.73 18.15 -28.39
N SER A 41 4.50 16.86 -28.17
CA SER A 41 3.46 16.13 -28.89
C SER A 41 2.14 16.45 -28.20
N SER A 42 1.10 16.77 -28.96
CA SER A 42 -0.22 17.17 -28.47
C SER A 42 -1.01 16.03 -27.79
N ASP A 43 -0.32 14.99 -27.33
CA ASP A 43 -0.84 13.84 -26.59
C ASP A 43 -0.53 13.92 -25.08
N ASP A 44 0.05 15.03 -24.60
CA ASP A 44 0.15 15.37 -23.16
C ASP A 44 -1.23 15.75 -22.59
N ALA A 45 -2.22 14.85 -22.73
CA ALA A 45 -3.30 14.82 -21.78
C ALA A 45 -2.68 14.59 -20.39
N PRO A 46 -3.06 15.33 -19.34
CA PRO A 46 -2.64 14.99 -17.99
C PRO A 46 -2.99 13.52 -17.78
N ILE A 47 -2.06 12.72 -17.23
CA ILE A 47 -2.40 11.38 -16.75
C ILE A 47 -3.63 11.57 -15.88
N GLN A 48 -4.79 11.17 -16.41
CA GLN A 48 -6.05 11.33 -15.70
C GLN A 48 -5.84 10.61 -14.37
N ASN A 49 -6.19 11.30 -13.30
CA ASN A 49 -6.08 10.83 -11.93
C ASN A 49 -6.80 9.47 -11.84
N GLN A 50 -6.05 8.38 -12.04
CA GLN A 50 -6.67 7.06 -12.13
C GLN A 50 -7.09 6.70 -10.72
N SER A 51 -8.40 6.73 -10.50
CA SER A 51 -9.01 6.37 -9.23
C SER A 51 -8.49 5.01 -8.77
N VAL A 52 -8.18 4.92 -7.48
CA VAL A 52 -7.91 3.64 -6.80
C VAL A 52 -9.12 3.11 -6.03
N THR A 53 -10.31 3.67 -6.24
CA THR A 53 -11.53 3.22 -5.58
C THR A 53 -11.95 1.83 -6.07
N GLY A 54 -12.21 0.92 -5.13
CA GLY A 54 -12.72 -0.42 -5.44
C GLY A 54 -12.32 -1.49 -4.43
N PRO A 55 -12.84 -2.71 -4.58
CA PRO A 55 -12.43 -3.83 -3.76
C PRO A 55 -10.97 -4.21 -4.07
N ILE A 56 -10.16 -4.38 -3.02
CA ILE A 56 -8.83 -4.97 -3.12
C ILE A 56 -8.95 -6.49 -2.98
N TYR A 57 -9.74 -6.94 -2.00
CA TYR A 57 -10.19 -8.32 -1.85
C TYR A 57 -11.49 -8.36 -1.05
N GLU A 58 -12.30 -9.38 -1.34
CA GLU A 58 -13.59 -9.62 -0.70
C GLU A 58 -13.56 -10.97 0.01
N MET A 59 -14.06 -10.99 1.24
CA MET A 59 -14.22 -12.16 2.08
C MET A 59 -15.65 -12.13 2.63
N PRO A 60 -16.53 -13.07 2.24
CA PRO A 60 -17.91 -13.08 2.72
C PRO A 60 -17.96 -13.30 4.23
N ASP A 61 -19.00 -12.77 4.88
CA ASP A 61 -19.27 -12.93 6.32
C ASP A 61 -18.07 -12.56 7.23
N SER A 62 -17.28 -11.57 6.81
CA SER A 62 -16.10 -11.09 7.53
C SER A 62 -16.13 -9.57 7.70
N PRO A 63 -15.34 -9.00 8.64
CA PRO A 63 -15.26 -7.56 8.82
C PRO A 63 -14.87 -6.81 7.54
N SER A 64 -15.48 -5.65 7.30
CA SER A 64 -15.23 -4.83 6.11
C SER A 64 -14.32 -3.66 6.44
N VAL A 65 -13.07 -3.70 5.97
CA VAL A 65 -12.12 -2.59 6.14
C VAL A 65 -12.18 -1.65 4.94
N LYS A 66 -12.39 -0.35 5.20
CA LYS A 66 -12.27 0.72 4.18
C LYS A 66 -10.97 1.49 4.39
N LEU A 67 -10.16 1.57 3.34
CA LEU A 67 -8.93 2.34 3.28
C LEU A 67 -9.16 3.62 2.48
N PHE A 68 -9.30 4.75 3.18
CA PHE A 68 -9.32 6.07 2.55
C PHE A 68 -7.90 6.47 2.15
N THR A 69 -7.70 6.66 0.85
CA THR A 69 -6.39 6.78 0.21
C THR A 69 -6.47 7.72 -1.00
N LYS A 70 -5.39 7.85 -1.75
CA LYS A 70 -5.35 8.42 -3.10
C LYS A 70 -4.25 7.77 -3.93
N GLN A 71 -4.31 7.95 -5.24
CA GLN A 71 -3.24 7.50 -6.13
C GLN A 71 -1.86 8.06 -5.72
N GLY A 72 -0.84 7.20 -5.69
CA GLY A 72 0.53 7.56 -5.34
C GLY A 72 0.80 7.81 -3.84
N CYS A 73 -0.13 7.49 -2.94
CA CYS A 73 0.09 7.59 -1.50
C CYS A 73 1.03 6.49 -0.97
N THR A 74 2.29 6.81 -0.73
CA THR A 74 3.31 5.85 -0.25
C THR A 74 3.03 5.26 1.14
N LEU A 75 2.42 6.05 2.03
CA LEU A 75 2.03 5.57 3.36
C LEU A 75 0.84 4.61 3.30
N CYS A 76 -0.07 4.83 2.36
CA CYS A 76 -1.25 4.00 2.15
C CYS A 76 -0.88 2.61 1.64
N TYR A 77 0.15 2.49 0.79
CA TYR A 77 0.67 1.18 0.36
C TYR A 77 1.15 0.33 1.54
N LYS A 78 1.85 0.92 2.52
CA LYS A 78 2.30 0.19 3.72
C LYS A 78 1.15 -0.34 4.56
N VAL A 79 0.10 0.45 4.74
CA VAL A 79 -1.10 0.03 5.47
C VAL A 79 -1.82 -1.09 4.73
N LYS A 80 -1.94 -0.99 3.40
CA LYS A 80 -2.47 -2.05 2.55
C LYS A 80 -1.68 -3.35 2.71
N ASP A 81 -0.35 -3.30 2.63
CA ASP A 81 0.52 -4.48 2.76
C ASP A 81 0.34 -5.18 4.11
N ILE A 82 0.15 -4.43 5.20
CA ILE A 82 -0.09 -4.98 6.54
C ILE A 82 -1.43 -5.73 6.58
N LEU A 83 -2.50 -5.12 6.07
CA LEU A 83 -3.82 -5.76 6.00
C LEU A 83 -3.78 -7.02 5.12
N GLU A 84 -3.09 -6.97 3.98
CA GLU A 84 -2.89 -8.14 3.12
C GLU A 84 -2.11 -9.25 3.82
N SER A 85 -1.11 -8.92 4.64
CA SER A 85 -0.26 -9.90 5.34
C SER A 85 -1.01 -10.72 6.39
N VAL A 86 -2.04 -10.15 7.02
CA VAL A 86 -2.83 -10.84 8.06
C VAL A 86 -4.10 -11.49 7.52
N ARG A 87 -4.42 -11.26 6.24
CA ARG A 87 -5.69 -11.69 5.59
C ARG A 87 -5.98 -13.18 5.70
N GLU A 88 -4.97 -14.04 5.59
CA GLU A 88 -5.15 -15.50 5.60
C GLU A 88 -5.51 -16.03 6.99
N GLU A 89 -4.84 -15.53 8.03
CA GLU A 89 -5.06 -15.94 9.43
C GLU A 89 -6.24 -15.19 10.06
N HIS A 90 -6.49 -13.95 9.62
CA HIS A 90 -7.54 -13.08 10.10
C HIS A 90 -8.40 -12.59 8.91
N PRO A 91 -9.34 -13.42 8.41
CA PRO A 91 -10.18 -13.07 7.27
C PRO A 91 -10.94 -11.76 7.50
N HIS A 92 -10.89 -10.89 6.49
CA HIS A 92 -11.58 -9.60 6.39
C HIS A 92 -11.64 -9.19 4.92
N SER A 93 -12.54 -8.27 4.56
CA SER A 93 -12.56 -7.61 3.25
C SER A 93 -11.78 -6.30 3.30
N LEU A 94 -11.20 -5.88 2.17
CA LEU A 94 -10.55 -4.59 2.05
C LEU A 94 -11.03 -3.85 0.81
N TYR A 95 -11.53 -2.64 1.01
CA TYR A 95 -12.01 -1.74 -0.02
C TYR A 95 -11.25 -0.42 0.03
N ALA A 96 -10.68 0.02 -1.09
CA ALA A 96 -10.05 1.33 -1.20
C ALA A 96 -11.07 2.40 -1.58
N VAL A 97 -10.98 3.57 -0.95
CA VAL A 97 -11.73 4.76 -1.30
C VAL A 97 -10.72 5.84 -1.69
N ASP A 98 -10.61 6.14 -2.98
CA ASP A 98 -9.86 7.29 -3.44
C ASP A 98 -10.63 8.56 -3.07
N ILE A 99 -10.10 9.31 -2.11
CA ILE A 99 -10.74 10.54 -1.63
C ILE A 99 -10.69 11.65 -2.68
N THR A 100 -9.94 11.49 -3.77
CA THR A 100 -9.82 12.48 -4.85
C THR A 100 -10.79 12.26 -6.00
N ASP A 101 -11.63 11.22 -5.93
CA ASP A 101 -12.73 11.02 -6.87
C ASP A 101 -13.77 12.15 -6.75
N ASP A 102 -14.32 12.56 -7.89
CA ASP A 102 -15.29 13.67 -7.99
C ASP A 102 -16.54 13.46 -7.12
N ASP A 103 -16.94 12.21 -6.87
CA ASP A 103 -18.10 11.87 -6.04
C ASP A 103 -17.75 11.66 -4.54
N LYS A 104 -16.48 11.91 -4.14
CA LYS A 104 -15.97 11.73 -2.77
C LYS A 104 -15.50 13.04 -2.11
N GLU A 105 -15.98 14.19 -2.58
CA GLU A 105 -15.63 15.52 -2.02
C GLU A 105 -15.74 15.61 -0.49
N HIS A 106 -16.74 14.95 0.10
CA HIS A 106 -16.91 14.94 1.54
C HIS A 106 -15.75 14.22 2.27
N TRP A 107 -15.24 13.11 1.71
CA TRP A 107 -14.06 12.43 2.25
C TRP A 107 -12.80 13.24 1.99
N PHE A 108 -12.68 13.90 0.83
CA PHE A 108 -11.58 14.83 0.56
C PHE A 108 -11.52 15.93 1.63
N SER A 109 -12.64 16.62 1.84
CA SER A 109 -12.76 17.70 2.82
C SER A 109 -12.41 17.24 4.24
N LYS A 110 -12.77 16.00 4.59
CA LYS A 110 -12.54 15.44 5.92
C LYS A 110 -11.12 14.92 6.15
N TYR A 111 -10.53 14.22 5.16
CA TYR A 111 -9.32 13.39 5.35
C TYR A 111 -8.08 13.82 4.56
N LYS A 112 -8.14 14.85 3.70
CA LYS A 112 -7.03 15.25 2.81
C LYS A 112 -5.64 15.41 3.45
N TYR A 113 -5.57 15.72 4.75
CA TYR A 113 -4.30 15.87 5.47
C TYR A 113 -3.89 14.65 6.30
N ASP A 114 -4.74 13.63 6.37
CA ASP A 114 -4.62 12.54 7.35
C ASP A 114 -4.68 11.13 6.73
N ILE A 115 -4.64 11.00 5.40
CA ILE A 115 -4.59 9.68 4.76
C ILE A 115 -3.25 8.95 5.01
N PRO A 116 -3.25 7.61 5.17
CA PRO A 116 -4.41 6.72 5.14
C PRO A 116 -5.29 6.85 6.38
N VAL A 117 -6.61 6.77 6.19
CA VAL A 117 -7.61 6.59 7.26
C VAL A 117 -8.28 5.24 7.06
N LEU A 118 -8.51 4.51 8.16
CA LEU A 118 -9.18 3.22 8.15
C LEU A 118 -10.52 3.31 8.88
N HIS A 119 -11.55 2.75 8.25
CA HIS A 119 -12.77 2.33 8.93
C HIS A 119 -12.85 0.80 8.92
N ILE A 120 -13.50 0.23 9.93
CA ILE A 120 -13.95 -1.16 9.93
C ILE A 120 -15.45 -1.16 10.19
N ASP A 121 -16.21 -1.85 9.34
CA ASP A 121 -17.67 -1.88 9.38
C ASP A 121 -18.29 -0.46 9.49
N ASP A 122 -17.78 0.46 8.67
CA ASP A 122 -18.16 1.89 8.62
C ASP A 122 -17.89 2.71 9.89
N VAL A 123 -17.12 2.16 10.84
CA VAL A 123 -16.71 2.82 12.07
C VAL A 123 -15.25 3.23 11.98
N TYR A 124 -14.94 4.49 12.34
CA TYR A 124 -13.56 4.98 12.36
C TYR A 124 -12.65 4.16 13.29
N TRP A 125 -11.51 3.75 12.74
CA TRP A 125 -10.52 2.91 13.39
C TRP A 125 -9.21 3.63 13.67
N THR A 126 -8.47 4.05 12.65
CA THR A 126 -7.16 4.69 12.85
C THR A 126 -6.75 5.52 11.63
N LYS A 127 -5.64 6.26 11.77
CA LYS A 127 -5.02 7.04 10.70
C LYS A 127 -3.49 6.93 10.72
N HIS A 128 -2.85 7.20 9.58
CA HIS A 128 -1.39 7.26 9.37
C HIS A 128 -0.62 5.96 9.56
N ARG A 129 -0.79 5.26 10.68
CA ARG A 129 -0.03 4.06 11.03
C ARG A 129 -0.98 2.95 11.46
N LEU A 130 -0.61 1.75 11.05
CA LEU A 130 -1.19 0.49 11.47
C LEU A 130 -0.01 -0.45 11.73
N THR A 131 0.02 -1.17 12.84
CA THR A 131 0.92 -2.30 13.05
C THR A 131 0.19 -3.61 12.74
N VAL A 132 0.93 -4.72 12.67
CA VAL A 132 0.32 -6.05 12.51
C VAL A 132 -0.57 -6.36 13.72
N GLU A 133 -0.10 -6.03 14.92
CA GLU A 133 -0.82 -6.27 16.17
C GLU A 133 -2.11 -5.45 16.23
N ASP A 134 -2.04 -4.17 15.84
CA ASP A 134 -3.22 -3.32 15.76
C ASP A 134 -4.23 -3.88 14.76
N ALA A 135 -3.75 -4.31 13.58
CA ALA A 135 -4.59 -4.88 12.52
C ALA A 135 -5.37 -6.10 13.01
N ILE A 136 -4.67 -7.05 13.62
CA ILE A 136 -5.26 -8.26 14.20
C ILE A 136 -6.29 -7.89 15.26
N ALA A 137 -5.92 -7.02 16.20
CA ALA A 137 -6.81 -6.63 17.30
C ALA A 137 -8.12 -6.01 16.78
N GLY A 138 -8.04 -5.05 15.86
CA GLY A 138 -9.24 -4.40 15.32
C GLY A 138 -10.12 -5.35 14.50
N ILE A 139 -9.53 -6.24 13.70
CA ILE A 139 -10.28 -7.23 12.92
C ILE A 139 -11.03 -8.21 13.84
N GLU A 140 -10.35 -8.75 14.87
CA GLU A 140 -10.98 -9.70 15.81
C GLU A 140 -12.03 -9.02 16.69
N GLU A 141 -11.81 -7.78 17.14
CA GLU A 141 -12.83 -7.00 17.85
C GLU A 141 -14.10 -6.81 17.00
N SER A 142 -13.95 -6.50 15.70
CA SER A 142 -15.11 -6.34 14.81
C SER A 142 -15.82 -7.65 14.56
N ARG A 143 -15.06 -8.73 14.35
CA ARG A 143 -15.61 -10.08 14.19
C ARG A 143 -16.42 -10.52 15.41
N ASP A 144 -15.94 -10.18 16.60
CA ASP A 144 -16.62 -10.47 17.87
C ASP A 144 -17.78 -9.50 18.19
N GLY A 145 -18.04 -8.50 17.32
CA GLY A 145 -19.06 -7.47 17.54
C GLY A 145 -18.74 -6.51 18.69
N ARG A 146 -17.45 -6.36 19.04
CA ARG A 146 -16.94 -5.51 20.12
C ARG A 146 -16.19 -4.26 19.63
N PHE A 147 -16.17 -4.01 18.32
CA PHE A 147 -15.44 -2.86 17.79
C PHE A 147 -16.18 -1.55 18.09
N ASP A 148 -15.50 -0.67 18.81
CA ASP A 148 -15.97 0.68 19.10
C ASP A 148 -15.19 1.73 18.31
N LYS A 149 -15.87 2.83 17.99
CA LYS A 149 -15.25 3.99 17.34
C LYS A 149 -14.05 4.49 18.15
N ARG A 150 -12.88 4.51 17.51
CA ARG A 150 -11.65 5.02 18.13
C ARG A 150 -11.66 6.55 18.18
N GLN A 151 -10.86 7.12 19.08
CA GLN A 151 -10.71 8.56 19.19
C GLN A 151 -9.75 9.13 18.14
N GLY A 152 -9.80 10.44 17.92
CA GLY A 152 -8.85 11.13 17.05
C GLY A 152 -9.18 11.05 15.56
N GLU A 153 -10.44 10.76 15.21
CA GLU A 153 -10.92 10.85 13.83
C GLU A 153 -10.64 12.26 13.27
N PRO A 154 -9.98 12.37 12.11
CA PRO A 154 -9.73 13.66 11.49
C PRO A 154 -11.01 14.34 11.02
N ASP A 155 -10.95 15.67 11.03
CA ASP A 155 -11.95 16.52 10.40
C ASP A 155 -11.27 17.80 9.90
N ALA A 156 -10.59 17.69 8.76
CA ALA A 156 -9.92 18.83 8.16
C ALA A 156 -10.90 19.97 7.79
N SER A 157 -12.17 19.65 7.53
CA SER A 157 -13.21 20.63 7.22
C SER A 157 -13.44 21.65 8.35
N ARG A 158 -13.18 21.27 9.61
CA ARG A 158 -13.28 22.17 10.78
C ARG A 158 -12.13 23.17 10.88
N LEU A 159 -10.99 22.88 10.26
CA LEU A 159 -9.79 23.73 10.35
C LEU A 159 -9.80 24.86 9.32
N GLU A 160 -10.55 24.69 8.24
CA GLU A 160 -10.67 25.68 7.19
C GLU A 160 -11.67 26.74 7.63
N ARG A 161 -11.18 27.93 8.01
CA ARG A 161 -12.06 29.06 8.30
C ARG A 161 -12.90 29.33 7.06
N LYS A 162 -14.22 29.19 7.20
CA LYS A 162 -15.17 29.75 6.24
C LYS A 162 -14.95 31.26 6.22
N SER A 163 -14.38 31.76 5.14
CA SER A 163 -14.29 33.20 4.85
C SER A 163 -15.64 33.75 4.42
#